data_AF-A0AAV3Y4A3-F1
#
_entry.id   AF-A0AAV3Y4A3-F1
#
_cell.length_a   1.000
_cell.length_b   1.000
_cell.length_c   1.000
_cell.angle_alpha   90.00
_cell.angle_beta   90.00
_cell.angle_gamma   90.00
#
_symmetry.space_group_name_H-M   'P 1'
#
loop_
_entity.id
_entity.type
_entity.pdbx_description
1 polymer ?
#
loop_
_entity_poly.entity_id
_entity_poly.type
_entity_poly.pdbx_seq_one_letter_code
_entity_poly.pdbx_strand_id
1 'polypeptide(L)'
;MTVNETLDMINDCESEYEAFNIFIEPPDVDEDTDCDSGDEDGAGASLNNLSRRHLRAQCNITVRSPGGRQHLDSRSASDDDTSSSSDADNSEHKHSAAKRRKKIQQKDSKMGKWEKSDLKVDSETNFDTSCWIEERDLTPLKIFELFFDKDLLEYVRDMTNLCAQQKEVENFQVSVAEIKTVIGIIFVSGYNSLPRKKNVLGKSR
;
A
#
# COMPACT_ATOMS: atom_id res chain seq x y z
N MET A 1 19.11 -11.64 5.90
CA MET A 1 18.48 -12.13 7.14
C MET A 1 16.99 -12.19 6.87
N THR A 2 16.32 -13.29 7.22
CA THR A 2 14.89 -13.41 6.93
C THR A 2 14.06 -12.65 7.96
N VAL A 3 12.84 -12.26 7.59
CA VAL A 3 11.94 -11.57 8.52
C VAL A 3 11.68 -12.41 9.77
N ASN A 4 11.48 -13.72 9.63
CA ASN A 4 11.29 -14.62 10.78
C ASN A 4 12.45 -14.52 11.78
N GLU A 5 13.69 -14.62 11.29
CA GLU A 5 14.89 -14.50 12.13
C GLU A 5 14.97 -13.13 12.83
N THR A 6 14.61 -12.04 12.14
CA THR A 6 14.61 -10.71 12.76
C THR A 6 13.56 -10.55 13.85
N LEU A 7 12.39 -11.16 13.71
CA LEU A 7 11.32 -11.07 14.70
C LEU A 7 11.70 -11.83 15.97
N ASP A 8 12.31 -13.00 15.83
CA ASP A 8 12.85 -13.77 16.95
C ASP A 8 13.88 -12.93 17.72
N MET A 9 14.81 -12.27 17.00
CA MET A 9 15.80 -11.38 17.61
C MET A 9 15.18 -10.16 18.32
N ILE A 10 14.14 -9.55 17.74
CA ILE A 10 13.46 -8.40 18.35
C ILE A 10 12.76 -8.82 19.64
N ASN A 11 12.10 -9.98 19.64
CA ASN A 11 11.40 -10.49 20.82
C ASN A 11 12.37 -10.78 21.98
N ASP A 12 13.58 -11.26 21.67
CA ASP A 12 14.61 -11.52 22.67
C ASP A 12 15.28 -10.24 23.20
N CYS A 13 15.33 -9.17 22.39
CA CYS A 13 16.03 -7.91 22.71
C CYS A 13 15.09 -6.69 22.90
N GLU A 14 13.78 -6.88 23.05
CA GLU A 14 12.79 -5.78 23.07
C GLU A 14 13.04 -4.75 24.19
N SER A 15 13.67 -5.18 25.29
CA SER A 15 14.00 -4.29 26.43
C SER A 15 15.26 -3.44 26.24
N GLU A 16 16.09 -3.73 25.23
CA GLU A 16 17.42 -3.12 25.05
C GLU A 16 17.40 -1.90 24.11
N TYR A 17 16.35 -1.73 23.32
CA TYR A 17 16.28 -0.74 22.24
C TYR A 17 14.96 0.03 22.25
N GLU A 18 15.00 1.31 21.86
CA GLU A 18 13.83 2.19 21.90
C GLU A 18 12.91 2.01 20.68
N ALA A 19 13.50 1.67 19.53
CA ALA A 19 12.76 1.50 18.28
C ALA A 19 13.52 0.64 17.27
N PHE A 20 12.76 -0.15 16.52
CA PHE A 20 13.22 -0.96 15.39
C PHE A 20 12.55 -0.50 14.11
N ASN A 21 13.33 -0.31 13.05
CA ASN A 21 12.84 -0.12 11.71
C ASN A 21 13.20 -1.37 10.89
N ILE A 22 12.19 -2.05 10.36
CA ILE A 22 12.37 -3.25 9.53
C ILE A 22 12.01 -2.88 8.10
N PHE A 23 12.91 -3.15 7.17
CA PHE A 23 12.67 -3.06 5.73
C PHE A 23 12.58 -4.46 5.16
N ILE A 24 11.40 -4.84 4.66
CA ILE A 24 11.14 -6.16 4.07
C ILE A 24 11.28 -6.05 2.55
N GLU A 25 12.12 -6.87 1.94
CA GLU A 25 12.21 -6.97 0.48
C GLU A 25 10.96 -7.66 -0.08
N PRO A 26 10.48 -7.26 -1.28
CA PRO A 26 9.37 -7.95 -1.91
C PRO A 26 9.64 -9.46 -2.04
N PRO A 27 8.71 -10.34 -1.62
CA PRO A 27 8.88 -11.79 -1.76
C PRO A 27 8.84 -12.21 -3.23
N ASP A 28 9.38 -13.39 -3.54
CA ASP A 28 9.29 -13.98 -4.88
C ASP A 28 7.82 -14.15 -5.32
N VAL A 29 7.56 -13.77 -6.57
CA VAL A 29 6.22 -13.78 -7.20
C VAL A 29 5.65 -15.18 -7.21
N ASP A 30 4.38 -15.30 -6.80
CA ASP A 30 3.56 -16.51 -6.95
C ASP A 30 2.57 -16.29 -8.10
N GLU A 31 2.18 -17.34 -8.81
CA GLU A 31 1.24 -17.24 -9.95
C GLU A 31 -0.19 -16.86 -9.49
N ASP A 32 -0.54 -17.08 -8.21
CA ASP A 32 -1.85 -16.78 -7.64
C ASP A 32 -1.78 -15.65 -6.59
N THR A 33 -2.11 -14.42 -7.00
CA THR A 33 -2.09 -13.20 -6.15
C THR A 33 -3.49 -12.59 -5.90
N ASP A 34 -4.57 -13.25 -6.30
CA ASP A 34 -5.92 -12.68 -6.25
C ASP A 34 -6.64 -12.85 -4.89
N CYS A 35 -6.11 -13.70 -4.01
CA CYS A 35 -6.72 -14.01 -2.73
C CYS A 35 -6.12 -13.17 -1.59
N ASP A 36 -6.67 -11.98 -1.35
CA ASP A 36 -6.45 -11.26 -0.10
C ASP A 36 -7.11 -12.05 1.04
N SER A 37 -6.29 -12.67 1.88
CA SER A 37 -6.72 -13.59 2.94
C SER A 37 -6.95 -12.89 4.30
N GLY A 38 -7.00 -11.55 4.32
CA GLY A 38 -7.21 -10.78 5.54
C GLY A 38 -8.67 -10.74 5.99
N ASP A 39 -8.94 -11.09 7.24
CA ASP A 39 -10.20 -10.73 7.90
C ASP A 39 -10.14 -9.26 8.33
N GLU A 40 -10.90 -8.41 7.64
CA GLU A 40 -10.96 -6.96 7.90
C GLU A 40 -11.49 -6.60 9.32
N ASP A 41 -12.02 -7.58 10.05
CA ASP A 41 -12.70 -7.39 11.35
C ASP A 41 -11.77 -7.52 12.57
N GLY A 42 -10.49 -7.87 12.40
CA GLY A 42 -9.54 -8.05 13.50
C GLY A 42 -8.20 -7.36 13.25
N ALA A 43 -7.94 -6.23 13.92
CA ALA A 43 -6.62 -5.56 14.03
C ALA A 43 -5.65 -5.83 12.85
N GLY A 44 -6.08 -5.51 11.62
CA GLY A 44 -5.52 -6.01 10.35
C GLY A 44 -4.13 -5.52 9.95
N ALA A 45 -3.28 -5.16 10.92
CA ALA A 45 -1.91 -4.71 10.66
C ALA A 45 -0.98 -5.01 11.86
N SER A 46 -1.18 -6.14 12.53
CA SER A 46 -0.20 -6.60 13.53
C SER A 46 1.04 -7.18 12.83
N LEU A 47 2.23 -6.89 13.36
CA LEU A 47 3.50 -7.49 12.91
C LEU A 47 3.46 -9.02 12.91
N ASN A 48 2.58 -9.60 13.72
CA ASN A 48 2.37 -11.04 13.82
C ASN A 48 1.49 -11.64 12.71
N ASN A 49 0.89 -10.80 11.84
CA ASN A 49 -0.01 -11.23 10.77
C ASN A 49 0.67 -11.23 9.38
N LEU A 50 1.97 -11.51 9.34
CA LEU A 50 2.73 -11.63 8.09
C LEU A 50 2.50 -13.00 7.45
N SER A 51 2.28 -13.03 6.14
CA SER A 51 2.15 -14.27 5.38
C SER A 51 3.44 -15.10 5.45
N ARG A 52 3.33 -16.41 5.21
CA ARG A 52 4.51 -17.30 5.16
C ARG A 52 5.58 -16.81 4.17
N ARG A 53 5.18 -16.17 3.07
CA ARG A 53 6.11 -15.59 2.08
C ARG A 53 6.79 -14.34 2.63
N HIS A 54 6.06 -13.46 3.30
CA HIS A 54 6.65 -12.30 3.97
C HIS A 54 7.61 -12.69 5.09
N LEU A 55 7.32 -13.74 5.88
CA LEU A 55 8.23 -14.24 6.92
C LEU A 55 9.55 -14.80 6.37
N ARG A 56 9.52 -15.34 5.14
CA ARG A 56 10.70 -15.88 4.44
C ARG A 56 11.44 -14.86 3.60
N ALA A 57 10.85 -13.69 3.37
CA ALA A 57 11.48 -12.62 2.62
C ALA A 57 12.75 -12.14 3.33
N GLN A 58 13.71 -11.67 2.53
CA GLN A 58 14.89 -11.01 3.06
C GLN A 58 14.50 -9.65 3.64
N CYS A 59 15.19 -9.24 4.69
CA CYS A 59 14.94 -7.95 5.31
C CYS A 59 16.21 -7.35 5.92
N ASN A 60 16.16 -6.04 6.16
CA ASN A 60 17.18 -5.27 6.83
C ASN A 60 16.58 -4.56 8.05
N ILE A 61 17.31 -4.55 9.16
CA ILE A 61 16.88 -3.93 10.41
C ILE A 61 17.78 -2.74 10.77
N THR A 62 17.18 -1.63 11.21
CA THR A 62 17.90 -0.50 11.78
C THR A 62 17.37 -0.23 13.17
N VAL A 63 18.27 -0.14 14.15
CA VAL A 63 17.90 -0.03 15.56
C VAL A 63 18.27 1.34 16.13
N ARG A 64 17.42 1.87 17.00
CA ARG A 64 17.70 3.09 17.76
C ARG A 64 17.91 2.75 19.24
N SER A 65 19.15 2.96 19.70
CA SER A 65 19.53 2.89 21.11
C SER A 65 19.56 4.30 21.72
N PRO A 66 19.40 4.47 23.05
CA PRO A 66 19.43 5.78 23.72
C PRO A 66 20.73 6.60 23.53
N GLY A 67 21.79 5.99 22.98
CA GLY A 67 23.10 6.62 22.73
C GLY A 67 23.43 7.01 21.28
N GLY A 68 22.52 6.80 20.32
CA GLY A 68 22.75 7.06 18.90
C GLY A 68 22.62 5.81 18.02
N ARG A 69 22.39 6.02 16.71
CA ARG A 69 22.08 4.98 15.72
C ARG A 69 23.21 3.95 15.62
N GLN A 70 22.89 2.68 15.78
CA GLN A 70 23.79 1.58 15.46
C GLN A 70 23.15 0.69 14.39
N HIS A 71 23.96 0.32 13.40
CA HIS A 71 23.62 -0.63 12.36
C HIS A 71 24.12 -2.00 12.84
N LEU A 72 23.21 -2.93 13.16
CA LEU A 72 23.59 -4.29 13.53
C LEU A 72 23.88 -5.09 12.25
N ASP A 73 25.11 -4.99 11.74
CA ASP A 73 25.67 -5.99 10.82
C ASP A 73 26.54 -6.96 11.62
N SER A 74 26.00 -8.11 11.98
CA SER A 74 26.76 -9.19 12.62
C SER A 74 27.48 -10.02 11.55
N ARG A 75 28.63 -9.50 11.08
CA ARG A 75 29.72 -10.31 10.53
C ARG A 75 31.06 -9.69 10.90
N SER A 76 31.67 -10.18 11.98
CA SER A 76 33.12 -10.35 12.13
C SER A 76 33.42 -11.17 13.38
N ALA A 77 33.80 -12.43 13.16
CA ALA A 77 34.63 -13.19 14.08
C ALA A 77 36.08 -12.98 13.64
N SER A 78 36.88 -12.31 14.47
CA SER A 78 38.33 -12.47 14.53
C SER A 78 38.90 -11.66 15.70
N ASP A 79 39.50 -12.40 16.63
CA ASP A 79 40.38 -11.95 17.71
C ASP A 79 41.59 -11.19 17.14
N ASP A 80 42.01 -10.09 17.77
CA ASP A 80 43.43 -9.77 18.00
C ASP A 80 43.59 -8.70 19.09
N ASP A 81 44.37 -9.04 20.10
CA ASP A 81 44.86 -8.19 21.18
C ASP A 81 45.99 -7.29 20.68
N THR A 82 46.05 -6.01 21.07
CA THR A 82 47.32 -5.34 21.45
C THR A 82 47.05 -4.04 22.20
N SER A 83 47.46 -4.03 23.47
CA SER A 83 47.60 -2.84 24.32
C SER A 83 48.88 -2.04 23.98
N SER A 84 48.84 -0.70 24.04
CA SER A 84 49.78 0.11 24.85
C SER A 84 49.58 1.64 24.73
N SER A 85 49.60 2.27 25.91
CA SER A 85 49.80 3.66 26.33
C SER A 85 50.36 4.73 25.37
N SER A 86 49.93 5.99 25.54
CA SER A 86 50.63 7.00 26.38
C SER A 86 50.08 8.43 26.21
N ASP A 87 50.51 9.28 27.13
CA ASP A 87 49.97 10.55 27.63
C ASP A 87 49.96 11.79 26.71
N ALA A 88 49.09 12.73 27.12
CA ALA A 88 49.22 14.20 27.12
C ALA A 88 49.43 14.96 25.79
N ASP A 89 48.49 15.86 25.45
CA ASP A 89 48.84 17.29 25.33
C ASP A 89 47.57 18.18 25.39
N ASN A 90 47.69 19.26 26.16
CA ASN A 90 46.73 20.34 26.31
C ASN A 90 47.09 21.43 25.29
N SER A 91 46.28 21.62 24.25
CA SER A 91 46.38 22.82 23.42
C SER A 91 45.04 23.56 23.32
N GLU A 92 45.04 24.76 23.91
CA GLU A 92 44.03 25.78 23.74
C GLU A 92 43.94 26.19 22.27
N HIS A 93 42.79 25.94 21.63
CA HIS A 93 42.41 26.68 20.43
C HIS A 93 41.08 27.41 20.64
N LYS A 94 41.23 28.72 20.82
CA LYS A 94 40.20 29.74 20.73
C LYS A 94 39.54 29.69 19.35
N HIS A 95 38.24 29.38 19.30
CA HIS A 95 37.33 29.97 18.32
C HIS A 95 36.01 30.33 19.00
N SER A 96 35.92 31.59 19.42
CA SER A 96 34.73 32.20 19.97
C SER A 96 33.57 32.11 18.97
N ALA A 97 32.45 31.68 19.53
CA ALA A 97 31.12 31.59 18.95
C ALA A 97 30.68 32.83 18.14
N ALA A 98 29.99 32.57 17.03
CA ALA A 98 28.63 33.11 16.79
C ALA A 98 28.11 32.72 15.39
N LYS A 99 27.77 31.44 15.16
CA LYS A 99 26.78 31.11 14.12
C LYS A 99 25.40 31.15 14.76
N ARG A 100 24.71 32.28 14.58
CA ARG A 100 23.28 32.43 14.88
C ARG A 100 22.52 31.33 14.14
N ARG A 101 22.14 30.27 14.85
CA ARG A 101 21.21 29.26 14.34
C ARG A 101 19.87 29.98 14.18
N LYS A 102 19.50 30.33 12.94
CA LYS A 102 18.12 30.71 12.64
C LYS A 102 17.28 29.48 13.01
N LYS A 103 16.44 29.61 14.05
CA LYS A 103 15.34 28.68 14.29
C LYS A 103 14.54 28.67 13.00
N ILE A 104 14.68 27.61 12.21
CA ILE A 104 13.69 27.26 11.20
C ILE A 104 12.44 26.99 12.03
N GLN A 105 11.52 27.96 12.03
CA GLN A 105 10.19 27.73 12.52
C GLN A 105 9.63 26.65 11.60
N GLN A 106 9.57 25.42 12.10
CA GLN A 106 8.70 24.42 11.49
C GLN A 106 7.32 25.05 11.54
N LYS A 107 6.84 25.45 10.35
CA LYS A 107 5.45 25.84 10.17
C LYS A 107 4.69 24.56 10.47
N ASP A 108 4.16 24.46 11.68
CA ASP A 108 3.23 23.41 12.06
C ASP A 108 2.20 23.36 10.93
N SER A 109 2.27 22.32 10.11
CA SER A 109 1.23 22.04 9.15
C SER A 109 0.00 21.88 10.02
N LYS A 110 -0.96 22.80 9.88
CA LYS A 110 -2.24 22.67 10.54
C LYS A 110 -2.82 21.36 10.02
N MET A 111 -2.62 20.30 10.78
CA MET A 111 -3.23 19.00 10.51
C MET A 111 -4.72 19.28 10.51
N GLY A 112 -5.34 19.13 9.34
CA GLY A 112 -6.76 19.40 9.18
C GLY A 112 -7.51 18.65 10.27
N LYS A 113 -8.36 19.36 11.01
CA LYS A 113 -9.22 18.69 11.99
C LYS A 113 -10.18 17.82 11.19
N TRP A 114 -10.04 16.50 11.33
CA TRP A 114 -10.99 15.56 10.75
C TRP A 114 -12.38 15.87 11.29
N GLU A 115 -13.28 16.27 10.40
CA GLU A 115 -14.68 16.48 10.72
C GLU A 115 -15.48 15.29 10.19
N LYS A 116 -16.35 14.73 11.04
CA LYS A 116 -17.35 13.75 10.58
C LYS A 116 -18.53 14.52 10.00
N SER A 117 -18.40 14.94 8.76
CA SER A 117 -19.49 15.49 7.96
C SER A 117 -19.63 14.66 6.69
N ASP A 118 -20.86 14.54 6.19
CA ASP A 118 -21.04 14.00 4.84
C ASP A 118 -20.48 15.02 3.84
N LEU A 119 -19.85 14.52 2.78
CA LEU A 119 -19.39 15.35 1.68
C LEU A 119 -20.62 16.07 1.13
N LYS A 120 -20.63 17.41 1.21
CA LYS A 120 -21.62 18.19 0.50
C LYS A 120 -21.41 17.88 -0.97
N VAL A 121 -22.46 17.36 -1.62
CA VAL A 121 -22.46 17.22 -3.08
C VAL A 121 -22.48 18.65 -3.59
N ASP A 122 -21.30 19.18 -3.92
CA ASP A 122 -21.22 20.39 -4.70
C ASP A 122 -22.01 20.11 -5.97
N SER A 123 -22.97 20.99 -6.27
CA SER A 123 -23.80 20.93 -7.47
C SER A 123 -22.89 20.63 -8.66
N GLU A 124 -23.16 19.51 -9.32
CA GLU A 124 -22.49 18.96 -10.51
C GLU A 124 -21.38 19.87 -11.03
N THR A 125 -20.12 19.53 -10.69
CA THR A 125 -18.99 20.12 -11.39
C THR A 125 -19.23 19.87 -12.88
N ASN A 126 -19.48 20.92 -13.65
CA ASN A 126 -19.55 20.82 -15.10
C ASN A 126 -18.25 20.19 -15.56
N PHE A 127 -18.32 18.95 -16.01
CA PHE A 127 -17.19 18.30 -16.63
C PHE A 127 -17.05 18.97 -18.00
N ASP A 128 -16.06 19.85 -18.14
CA ASP A 128 -15.70 20.38 -19.44
C ASP A 128 -15.39 19.20 -20.36
N THR A 129 -16.13 19.11 -21.46
CA THR A 129 -15.86 18.09 -22.47
C THR A 129 -14.50 18.40 -23.07
N SER A 130 -13.62 17.41 -23.11
CA SER A 130 -12.27 17.63 -23.62
C SER A 130 -12.33 17.98 -25.12
N CYS A 131 -11.60 19.02 -25.54
CA CYS A 131 -11.62 19.55 -26.91
C CYS A 131 -11.49 18.49 -28.03
N TRP A 132 -10.71 17.42 -27.80
CA TRP A 132 -10.53 16.34 -28.77
C TRP A 132 -11.80 15.51 -29.06
N ILE A 133 -12.80 15.54 -28.17
CA ILE A 133 -14.11 14.91 -28.37
C ILE A 133 -15.00 15.82 -29.23
N GLU A 134 -14.98 17.12 -28.95
CA GLU A 134 -15.78 18.13 -29.66
C GLU A 134 -15.34 18.28 -31.13
N GLU A 135 -14.04 18.16 -31.39
CA GLU A 135 -13.47 18.30 -32.74
C GLU A 135 -13.77 17.12 -33.67
N ARG A 136 -14.24 15.98 -33.14
CA ARG A 136 -14.33 14.72 -33.89
C ARG A 136 -15.75 14.23 -34.18
N ASP A 137 -16.78 15.00 -33.82
CA ASP A 137 -18.20 14.63 -33.99
C ASP A 137 -18.50 13.16 -33.59
N LEU A 138 -17.88 12.72 -32.49
CA LEU A 138 -17.98 11.34 -32.04
C LEU A 138 -19.33 11.12 -31.37
N THR A 139 -20.12 10.18 -31.91
CA THR A 139 -21.32 9.71 -31.23
C THR A 139 -20.93 9.04 -29.90
N PRO A 140 -21.74 9.14 -28.82
CA PRO A 140 -21.44 8.50 -27.53
C PRO A 140 -21.08 7.01 -27.64
N LEU A 141 -21.72 6.30 -28.59
CA LEU A 141 -21.39 4.92 -28.90
C LEU A 141 -19.95 4.73 -29.40
N LYS A 142 -19.46 5.65 -30.24
CA LYS A 142 -18.11 5.59 -30.78
C LYS A 142 -17.07 5.88 -29.69
N ILE A 143 -17.39 6.78 -28.76
CA ILE A 143 -16.56 7.05 -27.59
C ILE A 143 -16.49 5.80 -26.71
N PHE A 144 -17.63 5.14 -26.46
CA PHE A 144 -17.68 3.88 -25.73
C PHE A 144 -16.80 2.81 -26.39
N GLU A 145 -16.87 2.66 -27.71
CA GLU A 145 -16.05 1.70 -28.47
C GLU A 145 -14.54 2.00 -28.46
N LEU A 146 -14.11 3.20 -28.06
CA LEU A 146 -12.68 3.50 -27.86
C LEU A 146 -12.13 2.84 -26.59
N PHE A 147 -12.99 2.67 -25.57
CA PHE A 147 -12.62 2.05 -24.30
C PHE A 147 -12.96 0.56 -24.28
N PHE A 148 -14.11 0.19 -24.83
CA PHE A 148 -14.56 -1.18 -24.99
C PHE A 148 -14.43 -1.58 -26.44
N ASP A 149 -13.18 -1.79 -26.86
CA ASP A 149 -12.88 -2.25 -28.20
C ASP A 149 -13.40 -3.68 -28.44
N LYS A 150 -13.34 -4.09 -29.70
CA LYS A 150 -13.83 -5.40 -30.12
C LYS A 150 -13.04 -6.53 -29.44
N ASP A 151 -11.73 -6.36 -29.35
CA ASP A 151 -10.83 -7.40 -28.85
C ASP A 151 -11.02 -7.63 -27.35
N LEU A 152 -11.22 -6.55 -26.56
CA LEU A 152 -11.57 -6.65 -25.14
C LEU A 152 -12.92 -7.34 -24.95
N LEU A 153 -13.92 -7.01 -25.75
CA LEU A 153 -15.24 -7.64 -25.63
C LEU A 153 -15.21 -9.13 -26.00
N GLU A 154 -14.39 -9.51 -26.99
CA GLU A 154 -14.13 -10.91 -27.32
C GLU A 154 -13.38 -11.63 -26.20
N TYR A 155 -12.39 -10.98 -25.58
CA TYR A 155 -11.66 -11.52 -24.44
C TYR A 155 -12.58 -11.75 -23.23
N VAL A 156 -13.43 -10.78 -22.89
CA VAL A 156 -14.41 -10.92 -21.80
C VAL A 156 -15.38 -12.06 -22.08
N ARG A 157 -15.86 -12.21 -23.33
CA ARG A 157 -16.69 -13.35 -23.74
C ARG A 157 -15.97 -14.67 -23.49
N ASP A 158 -14.73 -14.81 -23.96
CA ASP A 158 -13.96 -16.06 -23.88
C ASP A 158 -13.69 -16.46 -22.43
N MET A 159 -13.28 -15.50 -21.61
CA MET A 159 -13.08 -15.73 -20.18
C MET A 159 -14.38 -16.07 -19.45
N THR A 160 -15.50 -15.44 -19.80
CA THR A 160 -16.80 -15.75 -19.21
C THR A 160 -17.23 -17.18 -19.52
N ASN A 161 -17.07 -17.61 -20.78
CA ASN A 161 -17.36 -18.97 -21.21
C ASN A 161 -16.43 -20.00 -20.54
N LEU A 162 -15.13 -19.70 -20.45
CA LEU A 162 -14.16 -20.55 -19.76
C LEU A 162 -14.52 -20.71 -18.28
N CYS A 163 -14.87 -19.62 -17.59
CA CYS A 163 -15.29 -19.66 -16.19
C CYS A 163 -16.57 -20.49 -15.99
N ALA A 164 -17.54 -20.38 -16.91
CA ALA A 164 -18.75 -21.19 -16.86
C ALA A 164 -18.47 -22.68 -17.03
N GLN A 165 -17.55 -23.05 -17.91
CA GLN A 165 -17.08 -24.43 -18.08
C GLN A 165 -16.40 -24.97 -16.82
N GLN A 166 -15.54 -24.16 -16.18
CA GLN A 166 -14.87 -24.53 -14.92
C GLN A 166 -15.85 -24.74 -13.76
N LYS A 167 -17.00 -24.06 -13.79
CA LYS A 167 -18.06 -24.19 -12.77
C LYS A 167 -19.09 -25.27 -13.12
N GLU A 168 -18.82 -26.10 -14.12
CA GLU A 168 -19.70 -27.18 -14.58
C GLU A 168 -21.12 -26.68 -14.94
N VAL A 169 -21.24 -25.42 -15.39
CA VAL A 169 -22.52 -24.91 -15.89
C VAL A 169 -22.75 -25.45 -17.30
N GLU A 170 -23.47 -26.56 -17.39
CA GLU A 170 -23.77 -27.21 -18.66
C GLU A 170 -24.52 -26.27 -19.61
N ASN A 171 -24.13 -26.29 -20.89
CA ASN A 171 -24.77 -25.56 -22.00
C ASN A 171 -24.76 -24.03 -21.87
N PHE A 172 -23.93 -23.46 -21.01
CA PHE A 172 -23.76 -22.01 -20.96
C PHE A 172 -22.77 -21.54 -22.04
N GLN A 173 -23.25 -20.70 -22.94
CA GLN A 173 -22.43 -19.97 -23.91
C GLN A 173 -22.95 -18.56 -24.04
N VAL A 174 -22.05 -17.58 -23.89
CA VAL A 174 -22.35 -16.17 -24.07
C VAL A 174 -21.68 -15.64 -25.35
N SER A 175 -22.39 -14.77 -26.05
CA SER A 175 -21.94 -14.06 -27.24
C SER A 175 -21.50 -12.63 -26.90
N VAL A 176 -20.73 -12.01 -27.81
CA VAL A 176 -20.32 -10.60 -27.65
C VAL A 176 -21.52 -9.65 -27.54
N ALA A 177 -22.61 -9.94 -28.25
CA ALA A 177 -23.82 -9.12 -28.19
C ALA A 177 -24.49 -9.17 -26.81
N GLU A 178 -24.50 -10.35 -26.18
CA GLU A 178 -25.01 -10.50 -24.82
C GLU A 178 -24.11 -9.81 -23.80
N ILE A 179 -22.78 -9.89 -23.95
CA ILE A 179 -21.84 -9.11 -23.12
C ILE A 179 -22.11 -7.60 -23.25
N LYS A 180 -22.26 -7.08 -24.47
CA LYS A 180 -22.63 -5.67 -24.70
C LYS A 180 -23.96 -5.32 -24.04
N THR A 181 -24.93 -6.22 -24.07
CA THR A 181 -26.24 -6.03 -23.45
C THR A 181 -26.12 -5.97 -21.93
N VAL A 182 -25.36 -6.88 -21.31
CA VAL A 182 -25.09 -6.88 -19.87
C VAL A 182 -24.40 -5.58 -19.44
N ILE A 183 -23.37 -5.15 -20.16
CA ILE A 183 -22.69 -3.87 -19.91
C ILE A 183 -23.69 -2.71 -20.00
N GLY A 184 -24.53 -2.68 -21.04
CA GLY A 184 -25.59 -1.68 -21.18
C GLY A 184 -26.57 -1.69 -20.01
N ILE A 185 -26.98 -2.86 -19.52
CA ILE A 185 -27.82 -3.00 -18.32
C ILE A 185 -27.12 -2.41 -17.11
N ILE A 186 -25.82 -2.69 -16.90
CA ILE A 186 -25.04 -2.14 -15.77
C ILE A 186 -24.99 -0.61 -15.82
N PHE A 187 -24.82 -0.02 -17.01
CA PHE A 187 -24.86 1.44 -17.16
C PHE A 187 -26.25 2.02 -16.85
N VAL A 188 -27.31 1.40 -17.36
CA VAL A 188 -28.69 1.88 -17.20
C VAL A 188 -29.22 1.67 -15.78
N SER A 189 -28.89 0.55 -15.14
CA SER A 189 -29.27 0.27 -13.75
C SER A 189 -28.59 1.22 -12.76
N GLY A 190 -27.69 2.07 -13.27
CA GLY A 190 -26.61 2.63 -12.50
C GLY A 190 -25.65 1.51 -12.12
N TYR A 191 -24.35 1.80 -12.17
CA TYR A 191 -23.47 1.17 -11.20
C TYR A 191 -24.10 1.44 -9.84
N ASN A 192 -24.69 0.39 -9.26
CA ASN A 192 -25.55 0.45 -8.11
C ASN A 192 -24.92 1.42 -7.12
N SER A 193 -25.60 2.51 -6.76
CA SER A 193 -25.19 3.34 -5.62
C SER A 193 -25.49 2.50 -4.38
N LEU A 194 -24.80 1.36 -4.23
CA LEU A 194 -24.87 0.55 -3.04
C LEU A 194 -24.63 1.51 -1.90
N PRO A 195 -25.54 1.55 -0.90
CA PRO A 195 -25.30 2.39 0.25
C PRO A 195 -23.97 1.94 0.83
N ARG A 196 -22.96 2.82 0.80
CA ARG A 196 -21.75 2.66 1.62
C ARG A 196 -22.24 2.24 3.00
N LYS A 197 -21.83 1.08 3.50
CA LYS A 197 -22.17 0.54 4.83
C LYS A 197 -22.11 1.68 5.87
N LYS A 198 -23.26 2.29 6.16
CA LYS A 198 -23.44 3.22 7.30
C LYS A 198 -24.71 2.92 8.10
N ASN A 199 -25.46 1.86 7.77
CA ASN A 199 -26.76 1.59 8.38
C ASN A 199 -26.97 0.17 8.95
N VAL A 200 -25.92 -0.65 9.16
CA VAL A 200 -26.11 -2.02 9.71
C VAL A 200 -25.66 -2.20 11.16
N LEU A 201 -25.06 -1.19 11.81
CA LEU A 201 -24.72 -1.28 13.23
C LEU A 201 -25.25 -0.06 13.99
N GLY A 202 -26.41 -0.21 14.62
CA GLY A 202 -26.95 0.84 15.49
C GLY A 202 -28.44 0.76 15.83
N LYS A 203 -28.94 -0.40 16.24
CA LYS A 203 -30.12 -0.47 17.11
C LYS A 203 -29.86 -1.42 18.27
N SER A 204 -29.07 -0.96 19.24
CA SER A 204 -29.25 -1.45 20.61
C SER A 204 -30.56 -0.84 21.14
N ARG A 205 -31.49 -1.72 21.50
CA ARG A 205 -32.53 -1.41 22.48
C ARG A 205 -31.91 -1.31 23.87
#